data_AF-A0A3S2MVU7-F1
#
_entry.id   AF-A0A3S2MVU7-F1
#
_cell.length_a   1.000
_cell.length_b   1.000
_cell.length_c   1.000
_cell.angle_alpha   90.00
_cell.angle_beta   90.00
_cell.angle_gamma   90.00
#
_symmetry.space_group_name_H-M   'P 1'
#
loop_
_entity.id
_entity.type
_entity.pdbx_description
1 polymer ?
#
loop_
_entity_poly.entity_id
_entity_poly.type
_entity_poly.pdbx_seq_one_letter_code
_entity_poly.pdbx_strand_id
1 'polypeptide(L)'
;MFQGITFDEFRSFFQFLNNLEDFAIAMQMYNFASRSIGQDEFARAVYVATGLKLTRHLVNTIFKIFDVDHDDQLSYKEFIGIMKDRLHRGSRSYKAVEKATSFRSCLKKELATR
;
A
#
# COMPACT_ATOMS: atom_id res chain seq x y z
N MET A 1 -16.83 -24.21 8.84
CA MET A 1 -17.65 -22.98 8.91
C MET A 1 -16.76 -21.83 8.47
N PHE A 2 -17.11 -21.10 7.42
CA PHE A 2 -16.31 -19.93 7.02
C PHE A 2 -16.50 -18.84 8.08
N GLN A 3 -15.41 -18.40 8.69
CA GLN A 3 -15.42 -17.25 9.60
C GLN A 3 -15.46 -15.98 8.73
N GLY A 4 -16.49 -15.16 8.92
CA GLY A 4 -16.60 -13.85 8.30
C GLY A 4 -15.81 -12.79 9.07
N ILE A 5 -15.63 -11.63 8.46
CA ILE A 5 -15.02 -10.46 9.10
C ILE A 5 -16.04 -9.84 10.06
N THR A 6 -15.66 -9.69 11.32
CA THR A 6 -16.48 -9.01 12.34
C THR A 6 -16.49 -7.50 12.15
N PHE A 7 -17.48 -6.81 12.73
CA PHE A 7 -17.52 -5.34 12.68
C PHE A 7 -16.26 -4.69 13.30
N ASP A 8 -15.72 -5.26 14.38
CA ASP A 8 -14.52 -4.73 15.03
C ASP A 8 -13.27 -4.88 14.16
N GLU A 9 -13.14 -6.00 13.46
CA GLU A 9 -12.06 -6.21 12.47
C GLU A 9 -12.19 -5.22 11.31
N PHE A 10 -13.41 -5.06 10.80
CA PHE A 10 -13.71 -4.07 9.74
C PHE A 10 -13.34 -2.65 10.19
N ARG A 11 -13.81 -2.23 11.38
CA ARG A 11 -13.54 -0.91 11.95
C ARG A 11 -12.04 -0.67 12.14
N SER A 12 -11.34 -1.65 12.72
CA SER A 12 -9.90 -1.55 12.98
C SER A 12 -9.11 -1.43 11.67
N PHE A 13 -9.50 -2.20 10.64
CA PHE A 13 -8.88 -2.11 9.32
C PHE A 13 -9.08 -0.73 8.67
N PHE A 14 -10.30 -0.19 8.70
CA PHE A 14 -10.56 1.14 8.13
C PHE A 14 -9.86 2.27 8.91
N GLN A 15 -9.75 2.16 10.23
CA GLN A 15 -8.96 3.10 11.02
C GLN A 15 -7.47 3.03 10.67
N PHE A 16 -6.96 1.84 10.35
CA PHE A 16 -5.62 1.69 9.80
C PHE A 16 -5.47 2.38 8.44
N LEU A 17 -6.42 2.23 7.53
CA LEU A 17 -6.36 2.87 6.22
C LEU A 17 -6.31 4.40 6.27
N ASN A 18 -6.82 5.03 7.34
CA ASN A 18 -6.67 6.47 7.54
C ASN A 18 -5.20 6.91 7.77
N ASN A 19 -4.33 5.99 8.18
CA ASN A 19 -2.91 6.21 8.41
C ASN A 19 -2.04 5.48 7.37
N LEU A 20 -2.59 5.24 6.17
CA LEU A 20 -1.90 4.49 5.12
C LEU A 20 -0.61 5.17 4.65
N GLU A 21 -0.51 6.50 4.72
CA GLU A 21 0.71 7.23 4.32
C GLU A 21 1.90 6.91 5.22
N ASP A 22 1.72 6.95 6.54
CA ASP A 22 2.77 6.59 7.51
C ASP A 22 3.20 5.12 7.35
N PHE A 23 2.22 4.24 7.15
CA PHE A 23 2.50 2.83 6.88
C PHE A 23 3.23 2.63 5.54
N ALA A 24 2.91 3.41 4.51
CA ALA A 24 3.59 3.34 3.21
C ALA A 24 5.07 3.73 3.31
N ILE A 25 5.41 4.70 4.18
CA ILE A 25 6.80 5.07 4.46
C ILE A 25 7.55 3.88 5.08
N ALA A 26 6.93 3.20 6.06
CA ALA A 26 7.51 1.99 6.65
C ALA A 26 7.74 0.90 5.58
N MET A 27 6.75 0.62 4.74
CA MET A 27 6.87 -0.36 3.64
C MET A 27 8.00 0.00 2.66
N GLN A 28 8.18 1.29 2.34
CA GLN A 28 9.25 1.75 1.45
C GLN A 28 10.64 1.51 2.05
N MET A 29 10.80 1.67 3.37
CA MET A 29 12.07 1.36 4.04
C MET A 29 12.43 -0.12 3.95
N TYR A 30 11.46 -1.03 4.14
CA TYR A 30 11.69 -2.47 3.97
C TYR A 30 12.06 -2.82 2.53
N ASN A 31 11.36 -2.26 1.55
CA ASN A 31 11.67 -2.47 0.14
C ASN A 31 13.09 -1.95 -0.23
N PHE A 32 13.51 -0.82 0.33
CA PHE A 32 14.87 -0.30 0.13
C PHE A 32 15.94 -1.23 0.72
N ALA A 33 15.62 -1.93 1.82
CA ALA A 33 16.48 -2.96 2.39
C ALA A 33 16.42 -4.30 1.63
N SER A 34 15.73 -4.37 0.48
CA SER A 34 15.43 -5.61 -0.26
C SER A 34 14.76 -6.67 0.62
N ARG A 35 13.98 -6.22 1.61
CA ARG A 35 13.19 -7.08 2.47
C ARG A 35 11.72 -6.94 2.09
N SER A 36 11.11 -8.08 1.85
CA SER A 36 9.67 -8.23 1.77
C SER A 36 9.03 -8.23 3.15
N ILE A 37 7.71 -8.04 3.17
CA ILE A 37 6.93 -7.95 4.42
C ILE A 37 5.99 -9.14 4.48
N GLY A 38 6.30 -10.06 5.39
CA GLY A 38 5.42 -11.15 5.76
C GLY A 38 4.30 -10.70 6.69
N GLN A 39 3.42 -11.63 7.06
CA GLN A 39 2.26 -11.34 7.90
C GLN A 39 2.62 -10.74 9.27
N ASP A 40 3.71 -11.20 9.88
CA ASP A 40 4.14 -10.73 11.20
C ASP A 40 4.73 -9.31 11.12
N GLU A 41 5.55 -9.03 10.10
CA GLU A 41 6.06 -7.69 9.82
C GLU A 41 4.92 -6.72 9.51
N PHE A 42 3.93 -7.15 8.71
CA PHE A 42 2.75 -6.36 8.38
C PHE A 42 1.98 -5.99 9.65
N ALA A 43 1.64 -6.99 10.48
CA ALA A 43 0.92 -6.76 11.72
C ALA A 43 1.68 -5.81 12.66
N ARG A 44 3.00 -5.95 12.75
CA ARG A 44 3.86 -5.06 13.53
C ARG A 44 3.86 -3.64 12.98
N ALA A 45 3.99 -3.47 11.67
CA ALA A 45 4.00 -2.15 11.04
C ALA A 45 2.65 -1.43 11.20
N VAL A 46 1.51 -2.15 11.13
CA VAL A 46 0.19 -1.58 11.44
C VAL A 46 0.11 -1.12 12.89
N TYR A 47 0.58 -1.94 13.83
CA TYR A 47 0.60 -1.58 15.24
C TYR A 47 1.46 -0.34 15.51
N VAL A 48 2.63 -0.23 14.88
CA VAL A 48 3.50 0.95 15.01
C VAL A 48 2.85 2.20 14.41
N ALA A 49 2.18 2.09 13.26
CA ALA A 49 1.56 3.22 12.59
C ALA A 49 0.27 3.72 13.27
N THR A 50 -0.42 2.87 14.03
CA THR A 50 -1.81 3.16 14.46
C THR A 50 -2.12 2.86 15.92
N GLY A 51 -1.26 2.12 16.61
CA GLY A 51 -1.54 1.55 17.93
C GLY A 51 -2.55 0.39 17.93
N LEU A 52 -3.09 0.00 16.77
CA LEU A 52 -4.10 -1.05 16.66
C LEU A 52 -3.47 -2.42 16.44
N LYS A 53 -4.03 -3.45 17.08
CA LYS A 53 -3.66 -4.85 16.84
C LYS A 53 -4.71 -5.49 15.94
N LEU A 54 -4.33 -5.78 14.70
CA LEU A 54 -5.16 -6.57 13.81
C LEU A 54 -5.17 -8.02 14.26
N THR A 55 -6.31 -8.70 14.09
CA THR A 55 -6.41 -10.13 14.39
C THR A 55 -5.63 -10.94 13.37
N ARG A 56 -5.16 -12.14 13.76
CA ARG A 56 -4.54 -13.08 12.82
C ARG A 56 -5.47 -13.44 11.66
N HIS A 57 -6.77 -13.58 11.94
CA HIS A 57 -7.78 -13.86 10.92
C HIS A 57 -7.78 -12.76 9.84
N LEU A 58 -7.89 -11.50 10.26
CA LEU A 58 -7.90 -10.36 9.36
C LEU A 58 -6.59 -10.22 8.55
N VAL A 59 -5.43 -10.39 9.19
CA VAL A 59 -4.12 -10.33 8.49
C VAL A 59 -4.04 -11.41 7.42
N ASN A 60 -4.40 -12.65 7.75
CA ASN A 60 -4.42 -13.74 6.79
C ASN A 60 -5.39 -13.47 5.62
N THR A 61 -6.58 -12.95 5.92
CA THR A 61 -7.55 -12.56 4.89
C THR A 61 -7.01 -11.47 3.97
N ILE A 62 -6.30 -10.47 4.49
CA ILE A 62 -5.65 -9.43 3.68
C ILE A 62 -4.63 -10.06 2.73
N PHE A 63 -3.74 -10.93 3.23
CA PHE A 63 -2.73 -11.58 2.39
C PHE A 63 -3.39 -12.43 1.31
N LYS A 64 -4.40 -13.23 1.63
CA LYS A 64 -5.14 -14.01 0.61
C LYS A 64 -5.84 -13.19 -0.47
N ILE A 65 -6.08 -11.90 -0.25
CA ILE A 65 -6.71 -11.00 -1.23
C ILE A 65 -5.66 -10.27 -2.07
N PHE A 66 -4.55 -9.84 -1.46
CA PHE A 66 -3.58 -8.93 -2.08
C PHE A 66 -2.30 -9.58 -2.57
N ASP A 67 -1.92 -10.74 -2.03
CA ASP A 67 -0.77 -11.54 -2.47
C ASP A 67 -1.09 -12.21 -3.82
N VAL A 68 -0.60 -11.61 -4.91
CA VAL A 68 -0.93 -12.02 -6.28
C VAL A 68 0.00 -13.14 -6.76
N ASP A 69 1.25 -13.12 -6.35
CA ASP A 69 2.26 -14.12 -6.75
C ASP A 69 2.35 -15.31 -5.78
N HIS A 70 1.61 -15.26 -4.67
CA HIS A 70 1.45 -16.32 -3.68
C HIS A 70 2.74 -16.67 -2.93
N ASP A 71 3.55 -15.65 -2.64
CA ASP A 71 4.80 -15.79 -1.89
C ASP A 71 4.64 -15.58 -0.36
N ASP A 72 3.40 -15.44 0.11
CA ASP A 72 3.02 -15.11 1.49
C ASP A 72 3.64 -13.79 2.01
N GLN A 73 4.02 -12.89 1.10
CA GLN A 73 4.50 -11.54 1.37
C GLN A 73 3.60 -10.50 0.68
N LEU A 74 3.75 -9.24 1.06
CA LEU A 74 3.09 -8.13 0.37
C LEU A 74 4.11 -7.13 -0.15
N SER A 75 4.13 -6.94 -1.47
CA SER A 75 4.86 -5.85 -2.10
C SER A 75 4.10 -4.53 -1.98
N TYR A 76 4.83 -3.43 -2.20
CA TYR A 76 4.23 -2.10 -2.26
C TYR A 76 3.12 -2.00 -3.32
N LYS A 77 3.28 -2.68 -4.47
CA LYS A 77 2.34 -2.63 -5.59
C LYS A 77 1.03 -3.35 -5.26
N GLU A 78 1.14 -4.51 -4.64
CA GLU A 78 0.01 -5.37 -4.27
C GLU A 78 -0.90 -4.73 -3.24
N PHE A 79 -0.32 -4.08 -2.23
CA PHE A 79 -1.11 -3.53 -1.14
C PHE A 79 -1.30 -2.01 -1.25
N ILE A 80 -0.21 -1.24 -1.18
CA ILE A 80 -0.28 0.23 -1.09
C ILE A 80 -0.84 0.85 -2.36
N GLY A 81 -0.44 0.35 -3.53
CA GLY A 81 -0.94 0.82 -4.82
C GLY A 81 -2.47 0.75 -4.89
N ILE A 82 -3.02 -0.41 -4.56
CA ILE A 82 -4.47 -0.66 -4.59
C ILE A 82 -5.21 0.16 -3.52
N MET A 83 -4.67 0.22 -2.29
CA MET A 83 -5.30 0.93 -1.19
C MET A 83 -5.31 2.45 -1.41
N LYS A 84 -4.26 3.02 -2.01
CA LYS A 84 -4.25 4.44 -2.39
C LYS A 84 -5.35 4.75 -3.39
N ASP A 85 -5.53 3.95 -4.44
CA ASP A 85 -6.60 4.21 -5.43
C ASP A 85 -7.99 4.10 -4.81
N ARG A 86 -8.18 3.14 -3.88
CA ARG A 86 -9.46 2.93 -3.19
C ARG A 86 -9.81 4.04 -2.20
N LEU A 87 -8.84 4.53 -1.43
CA LEU A 87 -9.03 5.65 -0.49
C LEU A 87 -9.48 6.93 -1.18
N HIS A 88 -8.98 7.18 -2.40
CA HIS A 88 -9.40 8.33 -3.20
C HIS A 88 -10.77 8.12 -3.86
N ARG A 89 -11.49 7.01 -3.64
CA ARG A 89 -12.84 6.75 -4.20
C ARG A 89 -12.97 7.00 -5.71
N GLY A 90 -11.89 6.84 -6.48
CA GLY A 90 -11.86 7.19 -7.91
C GLY A 90 -11.89 8.70 -8.22
N SER A 91 -11.80 9.58 -7.21
CA SER A 91 -11.69 11.04 -7.39
C SER A 91 -10.26 11.51 -7.67
N ARG A 92 -9.36 10.61 -8.09
CA ARG A 92 -8.24 11.03 -8.93
C ARG A 92 -8.90 11.54 -10.20
N SER A 93 -9.17 12.85 -10.25
CA SER A 93 -9.30 13.57 -11.52
C SER A 93 -8.24 12.95 -12.40
N TYR A 94 -8.64 12.47 -13.57
CA TYR A 94 -7.71 12.37 -14.69
C TYR A 94 -7.02 13.73 -14.74
N LYS A 95 -5.89 13.90 -14.03
CA LYS A 95 -4.93 14.93 -14.34
C LYS A 95 -4.53 14.48 -15.71
N ALA A 96 -5.21 15.05 -16.71
CA ALA A 96 -4.86 14.91 -18.10
C ALA A 96 -3.36 15.01 -18.09
N VAL A 97 -2.70 13.89 -18.38
CA VAL A 97 -1.25 13.83 -18.43
C VAL A 97 -0.88 15.02 -19.29
N GLU A 98 -0.24 16.02 -18.69
CA GLU A 98 0.37 17.11 -19.44
C GLU A 98 1.50 16.46 -20.24
N LYS A 99 1.14 15.75 -21.31
CA LYS A 99 2.07 15.14 -22.26
C LYS A 99 3.02 16.21 -22.81
N ALA A 100 2.59 17.47 -22.81
CA ALA A 100 3.39 18.62 -23.19
C ALA A 100 4.52 18.96 -22.19
N THR A 101 4.35 18.77 -20.88
CA THR A 101 5.39 19.13 -19.90
C THR A 101 6.48 18.07 -19.78
N SER A 102 6.14 16.78 -19.94
CA SER A 102 7.16 15.72 -19.91
C SER A 102 8.11 15.77 -21.12
N PHE A 103 7.59 16.02 -22.33
CA PHE A 103 8.42 16.10 -23.54
C PHE A 103 9.45 17.23 -23.44
N ARG A 104 9.02 18.44 -23.04
CA ARG A 104 9.92 19.58 -22.82
C ARG A 104 10.96 19.30 -21.74
N SER A 105 10.58 18.59 -20.66
CA SER A 105 11.52 18.24 -19.59
C SER A 105 12.57 17.22 -20.03
N CYS A 106 12.20 16.22 -20.83
CA CYS A 106 13.14 15.24 -21.36
C CYS A 106 14.11 15.88 -22.37
N LEU A 107 13.60 16.71 -23.28
CA LEU A 107 14.43 17.43 -24.25
C LEU A 107 15.44 18.36 -23.58
N LYS A 108 15.01 19.11 -22.55
CA LYS A 108 15.93 19.96 -21.78
C LYS A 108 17.04 19.16 -21.12
N LYS A 109 16.73 17.98 -20.56
CA LYS A 109 17.75 17.11 -19.95
C LYS A 109 18.76 16.61 -20.98
N GLU A 110 18.31 16.18 -22.15
CA GLU A 110 19.24 15.72 -23.19
C GLU A 110 20.11 16.84 -23.75
N LEU A 111 19.53 18.03 -23.96
CA LEU A 111 20.29 19.19 -24.41
C LEU A 111 21.31 19.69 -23.38
N ALA A 112 21.08 19.45 -22.08
CA ALA A 112 22.00 19.81 -21.01
C ALA A 112 23.08 18.75 -20.73
N THR A 113 22.98 17.56 -21.35
CA THR A 113 23.95 16.46 -21.21
C THR A 113 24.93 16.41 -22.40
N ARG A 114 24.84 17.38 -23.31
CA ARG A 114 25.83 17.68 -24.35
C ARG A 114 26.60 18.95 -24.00
#